data_AF-A0A1I3WX58-F1
#
_entry.id   AF-A0A1I3WX58-F1
#
_cell.length_a   1.000
_cell.length_b   1.000
_cell.length_c   1.000
_cell.angle_alpha   90.00
_cell.angle_beta   90.00
_cell.angle_gamma   90.00
#
_symmetry.space_group_name_H-M   'P 1'
#
loop_
_entity.id
_entity.type
_entity.pdbx_description
1 polymer ?
#
loop_
_entity_poly.entity_id
_entity_poly.type
_entity_poly.pdbx_seq_one_letter_code
_entity_poly.pdbx_strand_id
1 'polypeptide(L)'
;MARVQIELPGSWLFRTRMDVRVTDVNYGGHLGNDRVLGLAHEARVRWLASCGLSEKDVGGVGLIMADAALVFRGEAFLGDELEVAVGAIEVRRSSFDLVYLLTRPADAVEIALVKTGMVCFDYSARKVSRLPQGLLRCLGSDA
;
A
#
# COMPACT_ATOMS: atom_id res chain seq x y z
N MET A 1 17.99 19.18 -1.84
CA MET A 1 16.59 19.17 -1.35
C MET A 1 16.43 18.01 -0.39
N ALA A 2 15.75 18.17 0.74
CA ALA A 2 15.51 17.06 1.66
C ALA A 2 14.64 16.00 0.96
N ARG A 3 15.13 14.76 0.86
CA ARG A 3 14.36 13.65 0.29
C ARG A 3 13.36 13.16 1.32
N VAL A 4 12.13 12.87 0.89
CA VAL A 4 11.13 12.16 1.69
C VAL A 4 11.77 10.86 2.20
N GLN A 5 11.63 10.59 3.50
CA GLN A 5 12.07 9.35 4.13
C GLN A 5 10.84 8.54 4.49
N ILE A 6 10.88 7.24 4.19
CA ILE A 6 9.83 6.28 4.56
C ILE A 6 10.56 5.17 5.31
N GLU A 7 10.11 4.92 6.54
CA GLU A 7 10.61 3.83 7.37
C GLU A 7 10.13 2.48 6.80
N LEU A 8 11.02 1.48 6.82
CA LEU A 8 10.66 0.13 6.41
C LEU A 8 10.08 -0.64 7.59
N PRO A 9 9.05 -1.48 7.37
CA PRO A 9 8.49 -2.29 8.43
C PRO A 9 9.47 -3.39 8.85
N GLY A 10 9.37 -3.84 10.11
CA GLY A 10 10.18 -4.96 10.61
C GLY A 10 9.84 -6.31 9.96
N SER A 11 8.66 -6.43 9.35
CA SER A 11 8.23 -7.59 8.58
C SER A 11 7.24 -7.21 7.49
N TRP A 12 7.12 -8.06 6.45
CA TRP A 12 6.17 -7.88 5.36
C TRP A 12 4.95 -8.77 5.59
N LEU A 13 3.76 -8.17 5.49
CA LEU A 13 2.47 -8.84 5.71
C LEU A 13 2.03 -9.64 4.47
N PHE A 14 2.36 -9.15 3.28
CA PHE A 14 1.85 -9.70 2.03
C PHE A 14 2.77 -9.36 0.86
N ARG A 15 2.73 -10.18 -0.19
CA ARG A 15 3.41 -9.94 -1.47
C ARG A 15 2.48 -10.31 -2.61
N THR A 16 2.50 -9.51 -3.68
CA THR A 16 1.80 -9.81 -4.94
C THR A 16 2.64 -9.38 -6.12
N ARG A 17 2.45 -10.03 -7.26
CA ARG A 17 3.05 -9.64 -8.54
C ARG A 17 2.02 -8.94 -9.44
N MET A 18 2.48 -7.95 -10.20
CA MET A 18 1.68 -7.16 -11.12
C MET A 18 2.53 -6.72 -12.30
N ASP A 19 2.01 -6.87 -13.52
CA ASP A 19 2.67 -6.39 -14.72
C ASP A 19 2.45 -4.89 -14.91
N VAL A 20 3.47 -4.19 -15.42
CA VAL A 20 3.33 -2.83 -15.93
C VAL A 20 2.57 -2.89 -17.25
N ARG A 21 1.33 -2.39 -17.27
CA ARG A 21 0.44 -2.44 -18.42
C ARG A 21 0.61 -1.19 -19.29
N VAL A 22 0.02 -1.22 -20.48
CA VAL A 22 -0.05 -0.06 -21.39
C VAL A 22 -0.62 1.18 -20.69
N THR A 23 -1.64 1.02 -19.84
CA THR A 23 -2.27 2.12 -19.10
C THR A 23 -1.43 2.65 -17.93
N ASP A 24 -0.38 1.93 -17.57
CA ASP A 24 0.52 2.31 -16.48
C ASP A 24 1.71 3.13 -17.00
N VAL A 25 1.92 3.22 -18.32
CA VAL A 25 3.03 3.93 -18.95
C VAL A 25 2.67 5.38 -19.25
N ASN A 26 3.57 6.31 -18.93
CA ASN A 26 3.42 7.74 -19.22
C ASN A 26 4.00 8.11 -20.60
N TYR A 27 3.87 9.38 -21.00
CA TYR A 27 4.36 9.88 -22.30
C TYR A 27 5.88 9.77 -22.49
N GLY A 28 6.65 9.55 -21.41
CA GLY A 28 8.09 9.32 -21.44
C GLY A 28 8.47 7.86 -21.67
N GLY A 29 7.51 6.93 -21.75
CA GLY A 29 7.79 5.50 -21.93
C GLY A 29 8.13 4.73 -20.65
N HIS A 30 7.97 5.36 -19.48
CA HIS A 30 8.19 4.74 -18.17
C HIS A 30 6.87 4.57 -17.42
N LEU A 31 6.88 3.74 -16.38
CA LEU A 31 5.81 3.68 -15.38
C LEU A 31 5.46 5.09 -14.88
N GLY A 32 4.20 5.47 -15.01
CA GLY A 32 3.65 6.75 -14.55
C GLY A 32 3.85 6.93 -13.04
N ASN A 33 4.25 8.15 -12.64
CA ASN A 33 4.46 8.46 -11.23
C ASN A 33 3.16 8.28 -10.40
N ASP A 34 2.01 8.62 -10.96
CA ASP A 34 0.68 8.43 -10.41
C ASP A 34 0.31 6.94 -10.34
N ARG A 35 0.77 6.16 -11.32
CA ARG A 35 0.49 4.73 -11.44
C ARG A 35 1.16 3.92 -10.35
N VAL A 36 2.28 4.38 -9.82
CA VAL A 36 2.90 3.79 -8.62
C VAL A 36 1.93 3.77 -7.43
N LEU A 37 1.19 4.86 -7.17
CA LEU A 37 0.19 4.88 -6.11
C LEU A 37 -1.00 3.95 -6.43
N GLY A 38 -1.39 3.85 -7.71
CA GLY A 38 -2.40 2.91 -8.18
C GLY A 38 -2.01 1.44 -7.95
N LEU A 39 -0.76 1.08 -8.23
CA LEU A 39 -0.24 -0.27 -7.96
C LEU A 39 -0.18 -0.56 -6.45
N ALA A 40 0.23 0.41 -5.63
CA ALA A 40 0.16 0.27 -4.17
C ALA A 40 -1.28 0.07 -3.67
N HIS A 41 -2.25 0.78 -4.26
CA HIS A 41 -3.67 0.59 -3.95
C HIS A 41 -4.17 -0.81 -4.32
N GLU A 42 -3.86 -1.29 -5.52
CA GLU A 42 -4.19 -2.66 -5.94
C GLU A 42 -3.58 -3.70 -4.97
N ALA A 43 -2.32 -3.54 -4.58
CA ALA A 43 -1.67 -4.40 -3.59
C ALA A 43 -2.37 -4.36 -2.21
N ARG A 44 -2.82 -3.18 -1.77
CA ARG A 44 -3.63 -3.03 -0.54
C ARG A 44 -4.95 -3.77 -0.63
N VAL A 45 -5.67 -3.65 -1.75
CA VAL A 45 -6.94 -4.36 -1.97
C VAL A 45 -6.73 -5.88 -1.96
N ARG A 46 -5.68 -6.37 -2.62
CA ARG A 46 -5.33 -7.81 -2.62
C ARG A 46 -4.95 -8.32 -1.23
N TRP A 47 -4.20 -7.55 -0.47
CA TRP A 47 -3.87 -7.89 0.93
C TRP A 47 -5.12 -7.94 1.82
N LEU A 48 -6.00 -6.94 1.74
CA LEU A 48 -7.25 -6.97 2.49
C LEU A 48 -8.10 -8.19 2.12
N ALA A 49 -8.19 -8.50 0.82
CA ALA A 49 -8.92 -9.67 0.35
C ALA A 49 -8.34 -11.00 0.85
N SER A 50 -7.00 -11.13 0.92
CA SER A 50 -6.36 -12.34 1.48
C SER A 50 -6.64 -12.52 2.97
N CYS A 51 -6.99 -11.43 3.65
CA CYS A 51 -7.47 -11.38 5.02
C CYS A 51 -8.99 -11.59 5.19
N GLY A 52 -9.73 -11.75 4.09
CA GLY A 52 -11.20 -11.79 4.12
C GLY A 52 -11.85 -10.44 4.42
N LEU A 53 -11.14 -9.34 4.18
CA LEU A 53 -11.58 -7.96 4.41
C LEU A 53 -11.66 -7.19 3.08
N SER A 54 -12.22 -5.97 3.12
CA SER A 54 -12.19 -5.03 2.01
C SER A 54 -12.00 -3.60 2.51
N GLU A 55 -11.61 -2.65 1.65
CA GLU A 55 -11.54 -1.25 2.08
C GLU A 55 -12.89 -0.69 2.51
N LYS A 56 -14.00 -1.23 1.99
CA LYS A 56 -15.36 -0.80 2.37
C LYS A 56 -15.79 -1.37 3.71
N ASP A 57 -15.26 -2.52 4.09
CA ASP A 57 -15.60 -3.24 5.31
C ASP A 57 -14.40 -4.03 5.84
N VAL A 58 -13.82 -3.54 6.92
CA VAL A 58 -12.75 -4.19 7.69
C VAL A 58 -13.23 -4.72 9.05
N GLY A 59 -14.54 -4.97 9.19
CA GLY A 59 -15.18 -5.40 10.44
C GLY A 59 -16.21 -4.39 10.95
N GLY A 60 -17.11 -3.94 10.07
CA GLY A 60 -18.20 -3.00 10.34
C GLY A 60 -17.88 -1.54 10.05
N VAL A 61 -16.67 -1.23 9.60
CA VAL A 61 -16.23 0.13 9.22
C VAL A 61 -15.38 0.09 7.96
N GLY A 62 -15.28 1.20 7.23
CA GLY A 62 -14.44 1.31 6.05
C GLY A 62 -13.06 1.91 6.35
N LEU A 63 -12.21 1.97 5.34
CA LEU A 63 -10.91 2.63 5.35
C LEU A 63 -10.94 3.90 4.50
N ILE A 64 -10.27 4.95 4.99
CA ILE A 64 -9.97 6.18 4.24
C ILE A 64 -8.46 6.40 4.25
N MET A 65 -7.92 6.80 3.11
CA MET A 65 -6.53 7.23 2.99
C MET A 65 -6.42 8.72 3.35
N ALA A 66 -5.68 9.05 4.40
CA ALA A 66 -5.48 10.41 4.88
C ALA A 66 -4.28 11.11 4.23
N ASP A 67 -3.22 10.36 3.93
CA ASP A 67 -2.02 10.86 3.26
C ASP A 67 -1.36 9.78 2.39
N ALA A 68 -0.48 10.22 1.51
CA ALA A 68 0.43 9.37 0.75
C ALA A 68 1.79 10.04 0.55
N ALA A 69 2.85 9.23 0.58
CA ALA A 69 4.22 9.63 0.28
C ALA A 69 4.87 8.61 -0.66
N LEU A 70 5.63 9.09 -1.64
CA LEU A 70 6.28 8.26 -2.64
C LEU A 70 7.76 8.65 -2.77
N VAL A 71 8.62 7.65 -2.89
CA VAL A 71 10.05 7.80 -3.21
C VAL A 71 10.35 6.94 -4.42
N PHE A 72 10.64 7.57 -5.55
CA PHE A 72 11.05 6.90 -6.77
C PHE A 72 12.54 6.55 -6.68
N ARG A 73 12.89 5.27 -6.89
CA ARG A 73 14.26 4.73 -6.75
C ARG A 73 14.81 4.18 -8.07
N GLY A 74 13.95 3.79 -9.00
CA GLY A 74 14.30 3.28 -10.31
C GLY A 74 13.15 3.43 -11.32
N GLU A 75 13.42 3.03 -12.55
CA GLU A 75 12.46 3.08 -13.66
C GLU A 75 11.93 1.69 -13.99
N ALA A 76 10.65 1.60 -14.32
CA ALA A 76 10.01 0.39 -14.85
C ALA A 76 9.33 0.69 -16.19
N PHE A 77 9.22 -0.33 -17.03
CA PHE A 77 8.80 -0.22 -18.43
C PHE A 77 7.65 -1.16 -18.75
N LEU A 78 6.99 -0.96 -19.90
CA LEU A 78 5.93 -1.84 -20.37
C LEU A 78 6.39 -3.31 -20.38
N GLY A 79 5.61 -4.17 -19.74
CA GLY A 79 5.88 -5.60 -19.67
C GLY A 79 6.82 -6.03 -18.53
N ASP A 80 7.37 -5.09 -17.75
CA ASP A 80 8.05 -5.44 -16.51
C ASP A 80 7.04 -6.06 -15.52
N GLU A 81 7.41 -7.17 -14.90
CA GLU A 81 6.72 -7.69 -13.72
C GLU A 81 7.29 -7.00 -12.47
N LEU A 82 6.41 -6.47 -11.62
CA LEU A 82 6.77 -5.89 -10.33
C LEU A 82 6.22 -6.75 -9.20
N GLU A 83 7.07 -7.08 -8.23
CA GLU A 83 6.63 -7.57 -6.93
C GLU A 83 6.40 -6.38 -5.99
N VAL A 84 5.24 -6.37 -5.34
CA VAL A 84 4.87 -5.38 -4.35
C VAL A 84 4.73 -6.05 -3.00
N ALA A 85 5.68 -5.75 -2.11
CA ALA A 85 5.63 -6.16 -0.72
C ALA A 85 4.86 -5.12 0.10
N VAL A 86 3.90 -5.56 0.91
CA VAL A 86 3.05 -4.72 1.76
C VAL A 86 3.40 -4.99 3.20
N GLY A 87 3.66 -3.94 3.98
CA GLY A 87 3.85 -4.03 5.42
C GLY A 87 3.19 -2.87 6.12
N ALA A 88 3.15 -2.93 7.46
CA ALA A 88 2.54 -1.90 8.27
C ALA A 88 3.52 -1.33 9.29
N ILE A 89 3.41 -0.04 9.54
CA ILE A 89 4.10 0.68 10.61
C ILE A 89 3.10 1.59 11.33
N GLU A 90 3.50 2.13 12.49
CA GLU A 90 2.71 3.15 13.20
C GLU A 90 1.24 2.74 13.44
N VAL A 91 1.01 1.47 13.81
CA VAL A 91 -0.33 0.98 14.16
C VAL A 91 -0.78 1.64 15.45
N ARG A 92 -1.84 2.44 15.36
CA ARG A 92 -2.44 3.20 16.46
C ARG A 92 -3.90 2.76 16.65
N ARG A 93 -4.58 3.38 17.61
CA ARG A 93 -5.95 3.04 18.00
C ARG A 93 -6.99 3.06 16.86
N SER A 94 -6.82 3.93 15.86
CA SER A 94 -7.80 4.14 14.78
C SER A 94 -7.16 4.31 13.40
N SER A 95 -5.84 4.22 13.31
CA SER A 95 -5.07 4.48 12.11
C SER A 95 -3.83 3.61 12.07
N PHE A 96 -3.27 3.45 10.89
CA PHE A 96 -2.03 2.72 10.65
C PHE A 96 -1.44 3.22 9.33
N ASP A 97 -0.14 3.07 9.17
CA ASP A 97 0.53 3.35 7.92
C ASP A 97 0.81 2.03 7.20
N LEU A 98 0.50 1.97 5.90
CA LEU A 98 0.96 0.90 5.03
C LEU A 98 2.16 1.36 4.23
N VAL A 99 3.18 0.51 4.17
CA VAL A 99 4.40 0.71 3.38
C VAL A 99 4.42 -0.32 2.27
N TYR A 100 4.75 0.12 1.06
CA TYR A 100 4.79 -0.71 -0.14
C TYR A 100 6.16 -0.57 -0.79
N LEU A 101 6.88 -1.68 -0.93
CA LEU A 101 8.12 -1.74 -1.69
C LEU A 101 7.83 -2.40 -3.03
N LEU A 102 8.02 -1.66 -4.12
CA LEU A 102 7.90 -2.15 -5.48
C LEU A 102 9.31 -2.52 -5.98
N THR A 103 9.52 -3.79 -6.30
CA THR A 103 10.79 -4.31 -6.81
C THR A 103 10.54 -5.04 -8.12
N ARG A 104 11.42 -4.85 -9.11
CA ARG A 104 11.42 -5.67 -10.32
C ARG A 104 12.19 -6.96 -10.04
N PRO A 105 11.56 -8.15 -10.03
CA PRO A 105 12.25 -9.38 -9.65
C PRO A 105 13.35 -9.80 -10.63
N ALA A 106 13.27 -9.39 -11.90
CA ALA A 106 14.21 -9.77 -12.95
C ALA A 106 15.65 -9.32 -12.65
N ASP A 107 15.83 -8.18 -11.97
CA ASP A 107 17.13 -7.57 -11.68
C ASP A 107 17.25 -7.07 -10.23
N ALA A 108 16.26 -7.35 -9.39
CA ALA A 108 16.16 -6.93 -7.99
C ALA A 108 16.21 -5.41 -7.78
N VAL A 109 15.93 -4.61 -8.82
CA VAL A 109 15.92 -3.15 -8.70
C VAL A 109 14.67 -2.69 -7.96
N GLU A 110 14.86 -1.87 -6.94
CA GLU A 110 13.76 -1.16 -6.28
C GLU A 110 13.27 -0.01 -7.16
N ILE A 111 12.01 -0.07 -7.55
CA ILE A 111 11.39 0.92 -8.43
C ILE A 111 10.85 2.08 -7.60
N ALA A 112 10.10 1.79 -6.54
CA ALA A 112 9.52 2.79 -5.68
C ALA A 112 9.27 2.28 -4.27
N LEU A 113 9.30 3.21 -3.31
CA LEU A 113 8.81 3.02 -1.95
C LEU A 113 7.63 3.95 -1.74
N VAL A 114 6.50 3.40 -1.28
CA VAL A 114 5.26 4.14 -1.06
C VAL A 114 4.83 3.98 0.39
N LYS A 115 4.24 5.02 0.97
CA LYS A 115 3.59 5.01 2.27
C LYS A 115 2.20 5.63 2.15
N THR A 116 1.18 5.00 2.71
CA THR A 116 -0.18 5.56 2.81
C THR A 116 -0.66 5.51 4.24
N GLY A 117 -1.09 6.65 4.78
CA GLY A 117 -1.77 6.71 6.08
C GLY A 117 -3.23 6.33 5.95
N MET A 118 -3.64 5.26 6.64
CA MET A 118 -4.99 4.70 6.60
C MET A 118 -5.72 4.93 7.92
N VAL A 119 -7.02 5.22 7.84
CA VAL A 119 -7.88 5.50 9.00
C VAL A 119 -9.15 4.68 8.90
N CYS A 120 -9.55 4.04 10.00
CA CYS A 120 -10.87 3.41 10.11
C CYS A 120 -11.96 4.47 10.28
N PHE A 121 -12.97 4.42 9.42
CA PHE A 121 -14.06 5.40 9.40
C PHE A 121 -15.42 4.70 9.37
N ASP A 122 -16.26 5.04 10.35
CA ASP A 122 -17.66 4.64 10.38
C ASP A 122 -18.45 5.60 9.51
N TYR A 123 -18.87 5.14 8.34
CA TYR A 123 -19.64 5.94 7.38
C TYR A 123 -21.09 6.18 7.80
N SER A 124 -21.63 5.32 8.66
CA SER A 124 -22.99 5.49 9.19
C SER A 124 -23.02 6.60 10.23
N ALA A 125 -22.08 6.58 11.18
CA ALA A 125 -21.93 7.62 12.20
C ALA A 125 -21.10 8.83 11.74
N ARG A 126 -20.52 8.76 10.53
CA ARG A 126 -19.62 9.76 9.92
C ARG A 126 -18.47 10.20 10.85
N LYS A 127 -17.79 9.25 11.47
CA LYS A 127 -16.69 9.53 12.40
C LYS A 127 -15.57 8.50 12.32
N VAL A 128 -14.39 8.89 12.78
CA VAL A 128 -13.26 7.97 12.97
C VAL A 128 -13.64 6.88 13.99
N SER A 129 -13.29 5.64 13.68
CA SER A 129 -13.54 4.47 14.53
C SER A 129 -12.24 3.77 14.91
N ARG A 130 -12.29 2.93 15.96
CA ARG A 130 -11.14 2.10 16.34
C ARG A 130 -10.89 1.03 15.27
N LEU A 131 -9.67 0.51 15.23
CA LEU A 131 -9.34 -0.64 14.40
C LEU A 131 -10.15 -1.86 14.87
N PRO A 132 -10.91 -2.55 13.99
CA PRO A 132 -11.58 -3.79 14.35
C PRO A 132 -10.58 -4.93 14.60
N GLN A 133 -10.97 -5.91 15.43
CA GLN A 133 -10.10 -7.04 15.79
C GLN A 133 -9.64 -7.86 14.58
N GLY A 134 -10.50 -8.01 13.57
CA GLY A 134 -10.16 -8.70 12.32
C GLY A 134 -8.98 -8.04 11.61
N LEU A 135 -8.99 -6.70 11.54
CA LEU A 135 -7.92 -5.91 10.93
C LEU A 135 -6.63 -5.95 11.76
N LEU A 136 -6.72 -5.86 13.09
CA LEU A 136 -5.54 -5.94 13.97
C LEU A 136 -4.75 -7.23 13.77
N ARG A 137 -5.45 -8.38 13.68
CA ARG A 137 -4.81 -9.68 13.38
C ARG A 137 -4.06 -9.66 12.05
N CYS A 138 -4.65 -9.03 11.03
CA CYS A 138 -4.04 -8.90 9.71
C CYS A 138 -2.83 -7.97 9.67
N LEU A 139 -2.78 -7.00 10.57
CA LEU A 139 -1.63 -6.09 10.73
C LEU A 139 -0.49 -6.72 11.54
N GLY A 140 -0.64 -7.96 12.02
CA GLY A 140 0.35 -8.61 12.89
C GLY A 140 0.51 -7.89 14.24
N SER A 141 -0.55 -7.20 14.69
CA SER A 141 -0.55 -6.42 15.92
C SER A 141 -1.54 -7.01 16.92
N ASP A 142 -1.03 -7.43 18.06
CA ASP A 142 -1.81 -7.77 19.24
C ASP A 142 -2.08 -6.50 20.07
N ALA A 143 -2.93 -5.61 19.55
CA ALA A 143 -3.36 -4.42 20.30
C ALA A 143 -4.41 -4.75 21.37
#